data_AF-A0A7Z7VXU5-F1
#
_entry.id   AF-A0A7Z7VXU5-F1
#
_cell.length_a   1.000
_cell.length_b   1.000
_cell.length_c   1.000
_cell.angle_alpha   90.00
_cell.angle_beta   90.00
_cell.angle_gamma   90.00
#
_symmetry.space_group_name_H-M   'P 1'
#
loop_
_entity.id
_entity.type
_entity.pdbx_description
1 polymer ?
#
loop_
_entity_poly.entity_id
_entity_poly.type
_entity_poly.pdbx_seq_one_letter_code
_entity_poly.pdbx_strand_id
1 'polypeptide(L)'
;MNKWTKTTAALLALGIASSSVPYQAYAGGGQATQAQQTTAQAETQATKELAQQNMMSVSWYQNSAEAKALYAQGYNTAKETLSKKIKNHKGGKKLAIVLDIDETVLDNSPYQAASVLNGKTFPEGWHEWVKSAQAKPVYGAKDFLKYADKHDVEIFYVSDRSHEKDLDATIKNLKKEKLPQADKKHVLLKKEGEKGKTERRDKVRTDYNLVMLFGDNLLDFDEPKQPTAKSREELVRQHEDDFGSKYIIFPNPMYGSWEATLYNNDYSISAKQKLEKRKQSLKYFDQKTNKVKTIDMK
;
A
#
# COMPACT_ATOMS: atom_id res chain seq x y z
N MET A 1 -4.22 -65.60 25.08
CA MET A 1 -3.94 -67.03 25.33
C MET A 1 -3.59 -67.69 24.01
N ASN A 2 -2.42 -68.35 24.01
CA ASN A 2 -1.76 -69.17 22.98
C ASN A 2 -2.71 -69.94 22.04
N LYS A 3 -2.37 -70.20 20.78
CA LYS A 3 -1.33 -71.20 20.43
C LYS A 3 -0.71 -71.00 19.04
N TRP A 4 0.59 -71.21 19.07
CA TRP A 4 1.56 -71.43 18.01
C TRP A 4 1.49 -72.85 17.42
N THR A 5 2.22 -73.03 16.31
CA THR A 5 2.83 -74.27 15.75
C THR A 5 1.92 -75.27 15.00
N LYS A 6 2.32 -75.93 13.91
CA LYS A 6 3.66 -76.30 13.41
C LYS A 6 3.64 -76.68 11.92
N THR A 7 4.83 -76.61 11.34
CA THR A 7 5.36 -76.96 10.02
C THR A 7 5.24 -78.43 9.59
N THR A 8 5.18 -78.65 8.26
CA THR A 8 5.99 -79.55 7.37
C THR A 8 5.17 -79.83 6.09
N ALA A 9 5.65 -80.11 4.87
CA ALA A 9 6.89 -80.06 4.09
C ALA A 9 6.66 -81.04 2.91
N ALA A 10 7.01 -80.68 1.66
CA ALA A 10 7.22 -81.53 0.45
C ALA A 10 6.58 -80.87 -0.78
N LEU A 11 7.10 -80.86 -2.01
CA LEU A 11 8.40 -81.10 -2.66
C LEU A 11 8.11 -80.93 -4.17
N LEU A 12 9.07 -80.36 -4.94
CA LEU A 12 9.24 -80.47 -6.41
C LEU A 12 8.14 -79.85 -7.32
N ALA A 13 8.37 -79.35 -8.53
CA ALA A 13 9.53 -78.84 -9.26
C ALA A 13 8.99 -78.30 -10.60
N LEU A 14 9.67 -77.27 -11.13
CA LEU A 14 9.84 -76.94 -12.55
C LEU A 14 8.62 -76.53 -13.40
N GLY A 15 8.63 -75.25 -13.77
CA GLY A 15 7.94 -74.69 -14.92
C GLY A 15 8.45 -73.29 -15.19
N ILE A 16 9.59 -73.19 -15.89
CA ILE A 16 10.21 -71.92 -16.30
C ILE A 16 9.31 -71.27 -17.34
N ALA A 17 8.80 -70.07 -17.05
CA ALA A 17 8.33 -69.13 -18.05
C ALA A 17 8.96 -67.76 -17.75
N SER A 18 10.04 -67.48 -18.46
CA SER A 18 10.70 -66.18 -18.47
C SER A 18 9.82 -65.17 -19.19
N SER A 19 9.08 -64.34 -18.44
CA SER A 19 8.66 -63.03 -18.92
C SER A 19 9.63 -62.00 -18.38
N SER A 20 10.60 -61.62 -19.20
CA SER A 20 11.39 -60.41 -19.00
C SER A 20 10.43 -59.23 -19.02
N VAL A 21 10.06 -58.73 -17.84
CA VAL A 21 9.44 -57.40 -17.71
C VAL A 21 10.51 -56.40 -18.12
N PRO A 22 10.34 -55.63 -19.20
CA PRO A 22 11.27 -54.56 -19.50
C PRO A 22 11.19 -53.53 -18.38
N TYR A 23 12.34 -53.29 -17.75
CA TYR A 23 12.57 -52.11 -16.92
C TYR A 23 12.53 -50.88 -17.83
N GLN A 24 11.34 -50.44 -18.22
CA GLN A 24 11.16 -49.12 -18.81
C GLN A 24 11.13 -48.11 -17.67
N ALA A 25 12.26 -47.41 -17.57
CA ALA A 25 12.46 -46.26 -16.71
C ALA A 25 11.28 -45.28 -16.82
N TYR A 26 10.66 -44.98 -15.68
CA TYR A 26 9.87 -43.77 -15.48
C TYR A 26 10.81 -42.56 -15.59
N ALA A 27 11.06 -42.07 -16.81
CA ALA A 27 11.78 -40.84 -17.09
C ALA A 27 10.84 -39.67 -17.43
N GLY A 28 9.60 -39.69 -16.94
CA GLY A 28 8.59 -38.64 -17.19
C GLY A 28 8.28 -37.71 -16.01
N GLY A 29 8.73 -38.02 -14.79
CA GLY A 29 8.33 -37.29 -13.57
C GLY A 29 9.32 -36.21 -13.07
N GLY A 30 10.59 -36.25 -13.51
CA GLY A 30 11.65 -35.37 -12.99
C GLY A 30 11.76 -34.00 -13.65
N GLN A 31 11.41 -33.87 -14.93
CA GLN A 31 11.56 -32.59 -15.66
C GLN A 31 10.46 -31.58 -15.32
N ALA A 32 9.22 -32.04 -15.08
CA ALA A 32 8.12 -31.16 -14.69
C ALA A 32 8.30 -30.56 -13.28
N THR A 33 8.83 -31.36 -12.35
CA THR A 33 9.14 -30.92 -10.97
C THR A 33 10.33 -29.95 -10.93
N GLN A 34 11.36 -30.17 -11.75
CA GLN A 34 12.52 -29.28 -11.82
C GLN A 34 12.20 -27.93 -12.49
N ALA A 35 11.36 -27.91 -13.53
CA ALA A 35 10.91 -26.67 -14.17
C ALA A 35 10.00 -25.82 -13.26
N GLN A 36 9.09 -26.46 -12.50
CA GLN A 36 8.25 -25.79 -11.52
C GLN A 36 9.06 -25.23 -10.34
N GLN A 37 10.05 -25.96 -9.84
CA GLN A 37 10.95 -25.47 -8.78
C GLN A 37 11.79 -24.28 -9.25
N THR A 38 12.31 -24.32 -10.48
CA THR A 38 13.11 -23.21 -11.05
C THR A 38 12.28 -21.94 -11.23
N THR A 39 11.02 -22.07 -11.66
CA THR A 39 10.10 -20.94 -11.84
C THR A 39 9.72 -20.30 -10.50
N ALA A 40 9.44 -21.12 -9.47
CA ALA A 40 9.13 -20.63 -8.12
C ALA A 40 10.32 -19.92 -7.46
N GLN A 41 11.54 -20.42 -7.66
CA GLN A 41 12.76 -19.77 -7.18
C GLN A 41 13.00 -18.42 -7.86
N ALA A 42 12.79 -18.33 -9.18
CA ALA A 42 12.93 -17.08 -9.93
C ALA A 42 11.90 -16.03 -9.47
N GLU A 43 10.66 -16.42 -9.22
CA GLU A 43 9.62 -15.51 -8.72
C GLU A 43 9.91 -15.03 -7.29
N THR A 44 10.43 -15.91 -6.44
CA THR A 44 10.89 -15.56 -5.09
C THR A 44 12.02 -14.54 -5.13
N GLN A 45 12.99 -14.74 -6.04
CA GLN A 45 14.09 -13.79 -6.23
C GLN A 45 13.60 -12.45 -6.75
N ALA A 46 12.69 -12.44 -7.73
CA ALA A 46 12.09 -11.21 -8.26
C ALA A 46 11.30 -10.45 -7.18
N THR A 47 10.63 -11.15 -6.27
CA THR A 47 9.92 -10.54 -5.13
C THR A 47 10.89 -9.85 -4.18
N LYS A 48 12.02 -10.50 -3.85
CA LYS A 48 13.09 -9.89 -3.06
C LYS A 48 13.66 -8.64 -3.73
N GLU A 49 13.86 -8.68 -5.04
CA GLU A 49 14.35 -7.53 -5.81
C GLU A 49 13.34 -6.37 -5.81
N LEU A 50 12.04 -6.65 -5.97
CA LEU A 50 10.99 -5.63 -5.86
C LEU A 50 10.98 -4.94 -4.50
N ALA A 51 11.13 -5.72 -3.43
CA ALA A 51 11.22 -5.21 -2.08
C ALA A 51 12.48 -4.34 -1.93
N GLN A 52 13.64 -4.79 -2.43
CA GLN A 52 14.90 -4.03 -2.39
C GLN A 52 14.82 -2.71 -3.17
N GLN A 53 14.10 -2.63 -4.29
CA GLN A 53 13.90 -1.37 -5.02
C GLN A 53 13.22 -0.27 -4.18
N ASN A 54 12.48 -0.64 -3.12
CA ASN A 54 11.85 0.32 -2.22
C ASN A 54 12.79 0.84 -1.10
N MET A 55 14.00 0.28 -0.97
CA MET A 55 14.96 0.61 0.09
C MET A 55 15.27 2.11 0.16
N MET A 56 15.54 2.75 -0.98
CA MET A 56 15.87 4.18 -1.00
C MET A 56 14.66 5.07 -0.68
N SER A 57 13.45 4.69 -1.12
CA SER A 57 12.23 5.41 -0.78
C SER A 57 11.93 5.34 0.71
N VAL A 58 12.03 4.15 1.32
CA VAL A 58 11.86 3.95 2.77
C VAL A 58 12.95 4.69 3.55
N SER A 59 14.21 4.59 3.11
CA SER A 59 15.32 5.28 3.76
C SER A 59 15.15 6.80 3.72
N TRP A 60 14.75 7.36 2.58
CA TRP A 60 14.44 8.79 2.45
C TRP A 60 13.29 9.18 3.38
N TYR A 61 12.20 8.41 3.39
CA TYR A 61 11.03 8.72 4.21
C TYR A 61 11.34 8.71 5.72
N GLN A 62 12.10 7.71 6.19
CA GLN A 62 12.45 7.56 7.61
C GLN A 62 13.54 8.52 8.09
N ASN A 63 14.57 8.75 7.26
CA ASN A 63 15.82 9.35 7.72
C ASN A 63 16.02 10.78 7.22
N SER A 64 15.39 11.19 6.12
CA SER A 64 15.59 12.54 5.59
C SER A 64 14.93 13.58 6.50
N ALA A 65 15.66 14.67 6.76
CA ALA A 65 15.06 15.84 7.39
C ALA A 65 14.11 16.55 6.40
N GLU A 66 14.34 16.38 5.10
CA GLU A 66 13.56 16.90 3.99
C GLU A 66 12.13 16.36 3.99
N ALA A 67 11.93 15.06 4.21
CA ALA A 67 10.58 14.50 4.38
C ALA A 67 9.85 15.19 5.54
N LYS A 68 10.49 15.31 6.70
CA LYS A 68 9.92 16.00 7.88
C LYS A 68 9.62 17.47 7.59
N ALA A 69 10.50 18.16 6.85
CA ALA A 69 10.29 19.54 6.44
C ALA A 69 9.09 19.69 5.50
N LEU A 70 8.88 18.75 4.56
CA LEU A 70 7.71 18.74 3.68
C LEU A 70 6.40 18.52 4.45
N TYR A 71 6.38 17.61 5.43
CA TYR A 71 5.25 17.46 6.34
C TYR A 71 4.99 18.73 7.16
N ALA A 72 6.05 19.32 7.74
CA ALA A 72 5.96 20.58 8.48
C ALA A 72 5.39 21.70 7.60
N GLN A 73 5.87 21.83 6.37
CA GLN A 73 5.38 22.80 5.40
C GLN A 73 3.90 22.60 5.12
N GLY A 74 3.48 21.38 4.76
CA GLY A 74 2.08 21.07 4.48
C GLY A 74 1.16 21.42 5.65
N TYR A 75 1.52 21.02 6.88
CA TYR A 75 0.70 21.32 8.06
C TYR A 75 0.75 22.78 8.52
N ASN A 76 1.86 23.50 8.30
CA ASN A 76 1.94 24.94 8.57
C ASN A 76 1.06 25.74 7.61
N THR A 77 1.19 25.48 6.30
CA THR A 77 0.32 26.06 5.28
C THR A 77 -1.15 25.74 5.57
N ALA A 78 -1.44 24.51 5.97
CA ALA A 78 -2.79 24.11 6.32
C ALA A 78 -3.35 24.87 7.52
N LYS A 79 -2.54 25.06 8.57
CA LYS A 79 -2.92 25.82 9.76
C LYS A 79 -3.25 27.28 9.41
N GLU A 80 -2.41 27.93 8.62
CA GLU A 80 -2.65 29.31 8.17
C GLU A 80 -3.94 29.42 7.36
N THR A 81 -4.13 28.51 6.40
CA THR A 81 -5.33 28.48 5.56
C THR A 81 -6.58 28.19 6.37
N LEU A 82 -6.55 27.19 7.27
CA LEU A 82 -7.67 26.87 8.15
C LEU A 82 -8.02 28.04 9.06
N SER A 83 -7.01 28.74 9.61
CA SER A 83 -7.22 29.95 10.44
C SER A 83 -8.02 31.02 9.69
N LYS A 84 -7.69 31.25 8.40
CA LYS A 84 -8.42 32.18 7.54
C LYS A 84 -9.86 31.71 7.30
N LYS A 85 -10.07 30.41 7.04
CA LYS A 85 -11.40 29.83 6.82
C LYS A 85 -12.28 29.91 8.07
N ILE A 86 -11.72 29.65 9.26
CA ILE A 86 -12.40 29.81 10.56
C ILE A 86 -12.83 31.28 10.74
N LYS A 87 -11.91 32.24 10.56
CA LYS A 87 -12.21 33.68 10.71
C LYS A 87 -13.31 34.17 9.75
N ASN A 88 -13.35 33.60 8.55
CA ASN A 88 -14.31 33.97 7.50
C ASN A 88 -15.63 33.19 7.58
N HIS A 89 -15.74 32.18 8.44
CA HIS A 89 -16.96 31.41 8.61
C HIS A 89 -18.06 32.28 9.25
N LYS A 90 -19.18 32.46 8.55
CA LYS A 90 -20.30 33.33 8.97
C LYS A 90 -21.50 32.54 9.54
N GLY A 91 -21.29 31.30 9.95
CA GLY A 91 -22.33 30.37 10.38
C GLY A 91 -22.78 29.41 9.26
N GLY A 92 -23.79 28.58 9.55
CA GLY A 92 -24.25 27.49 8.70
C GLY A 92 -23.72 26.13 9.17
N LYS A 93 -23.38 25.24 8.24
CA LYS A 93 -22.77 23.95 8.58
C LYS A 93 -21.41 24.15 9.24
N LYS A 94 -21.16 23.38 10.30
CA LYS A 94 -19.88 23.35 11.01
C LYS A 94 -18.74 23.01 10.03
N LEU A 95 -17.58 23.64 10.21
CA LEU A 95 -16.41 23.37 9.36
C LEU A 95 -15.89 21.95 9.61
N ALA A 96 -15.48 21.27 8.55
CA ALA A 96 -14.83 19.98 8.62
C ALA A 96 -13.58 19.93 7.74
N ILE A 97 -12.63 19.09 8.16
CA ILE A 97 -11.50 18.66 7.36
C ILE A 97 -11.51 17.14 7.24
N VAL A 98 -11.00 16.63 6.11
CA VAL A 98 -10.81 15.19 5.90
C VAL A 98 -9.34 14.91 5.67
N LEU A 99 -8.81 13.92 6.38
CA LEU A 99 -7.44 13.46 6.19
C LEU A 99 -7.46 11.97 5.86
N ASP A 100 -6.61 11.57 4.93
CA ASP A 100 -6.12 10.19 4.93
C ASP A 100 -5.36 9.87 6.24
N ILE A 101 -5.20 8.58 6.54
CA ILE A 101 -4.45 8.11 7.71
C ILE A 101 -3.02 7.73 7.37
N ASP A 102 -2.80 6.86 6.39
CA ASP A 102 -1.53 6.16 6.20
C ASP A 102 -0.57 7.03 5.40
N GLU A 103 0.62 7.34 5.94
CA GLU A 103 1.56 8.34 5.38
C GLU A 103 1.00 9.77 5.33
N THR A 104 -0.22 10.01 5.82
CA THR A 104 -0.79 11.36 5.97
C THR A 104 -0.84 11.78 7.43
N VAL A 105 -1.32 10.91 8.32
CA VAL A 105 -1.40 11.17 9.77
C VAL A 105 -0.47 10.23 10.52
N LEU A 106 -0.41 8.95 10.14
CA LEU A 106 0.36 7.89 10.77
C LEU A 106 1.46 7.39 9.83
N ASP A 107 2.67 7.28 10.36
CA ASP A 107 3.86 6.73 9.71
C ASP A 107 3.87 5.19 9.84
N ASN A 108 3.69 4.53 8.69
CA ASN A 108 3.77 3.07 8.51
C ASN A 108 5.05 2.63 7.83
N SER A 109 6.05 3.51 7.66
CA SER A 109 7.34 3.14 7.10
C SER A 109 8.04 1.98 7.82
N PRO A 110 7.82 1.68 9.14
CA PRO A 110 8.37 0.46 9.73
C PRO A 110 7.84 -0.84 9.09
N TYR A 111 6.58 -0.85 8.64
CA TYR A 111 6.02 -1.98 7.89
C TYR A 111 6.70 -2.12 6.51
N GLN A 112 6.95 -0.99 5.84
CA GLN A 112 7.69 -0.99 4.57
C GLN A 112 9.14 -1.45 4.77
N ALA A 113 9.82 -0.99 5.82
CA ALA A 113 11.16 -1.45 6.17
C ALA A 113 11.20 -2.95 6.46
N ALA A 114 10.22 -3.49 7.20
CA ALA A 114 10.11 -4.94 7.42
C ALA A 114 9.91 -5.71 6.12
N SER A 115 9.13 -5.16 5.18
CA SER A 115 8.93 -5.75 3.85
C SER A 115 10.23 -5.78 3.04
N VAL A 116 10.97 -4.67 3.02
CA VAL A 116 12.29 -4.55 2.37
C VAL A 116 13.29 -5.56 2.95
N LEU A 117 13.43 -5.62 4.27
CA LEU A 117 14.42 -6.46 4.96
C LEU A 117 14.12 -7.96 4.82
N ASN A 118 12.85 -8.34 4.79
CA ASN A 118 12.44 -9.74 4.71
C ASN A 118 12.15 -10.21 3.27
N GLY A 119 12.28 -9.32 2.28
CA GLY A 119 12.00 -9.66 0.88
C GLY A 119 10.53 -10.00 0.63
N LYS A 120 9.63 -9.29 1.29
CA LYS A 120 8.17 -9.44 1.21
C LYS A 120 7.54 -8.20 0.56
N THR A 121 6.29 -8.33 0.12
CA THR A 121 5.51 -7.23 -0.44
C THR A 121 4.11 -7.19 0.17
N PHE A 122 3.46 -6.02 0.10
CA PHE A 122 2.04 -5.89 0.46
C PHE A 122 1.16 -6.92 -0.28
N PRO A 123 0.12 -7.49 0.37
CA PRO A 123 -0.44 -7.14 1.69
C PRO A 123 0.10 -7.96 2.88
N GLU A 124 1.16 -8.75 2.70
CA GLU A 124 1.60 -9.68 3.74
C GLU A 124 2.00 -8.97 5.04
N GLY A 125 1.39 -9.33 6.17
CA GLY A 125 1.71 -8.76 7.48
C GLY A 125 1.06 -7.40 7.79
N TRP A 126 0.28 -6.84 6.86
CA TRP A 126 -0.30 -5.50 7.02
C TRP A 126 -1.29 -5.42 8.19
N HIS A 127 -2.22 -6.38 8.29
CA HIS A 127 -3.21 -6.38 9.37
C HIS A 127 -2.56 -6.62 10.73
N GLU A 128 -1.49 -7.41 10.80
CA GLU A 128 -0.69 -7.60 12.01
C GLU A 128 -0.01 -6.29 12.43
N TRP A 129 0.55 -5.54 11.47
CA TRP A 129 1.10 -4.20 11.73
C TRP A 129 0.04 -3.24 12.28
N VAL A 130 -1.13 -3.15 11.62
CA VAL A 130 -2.22 -2.27 12.06
C VAL A 130 -2.71 -2.67 13.46
N LYS A 131 -2.91 -3.97 13.70
CA LYS A 131 -3.32 -4.51 15.01
C LYS A 131 -2.33 -4.18 16.13
N SER A 132 -1.04 -4.05 15.80
CA SER A 132 -0.01 -3.67 16.77
C SER A 132 -0.21 -2.23 17.30
N ALA A 133 -0.88 -1.35 16.54
CA ALA A 133 -1.13 0.04 16.89
C ALA A 133 0.16 0.79 17.31
N GLN A 134 1.21 0.64 16.51
CA GLN A 134 2.54 1.21 16.77
C GLN A 134 2.92 2.36 15.85
N ALA A 135 2.13 2.64 14.81
CA ALA A 135 2.41 3.74 13.90
C ALA A 135 2.44 5.08 14.66
N LYS A 136 3.44 5.90 14.36
CA LYS A 136 3.64 7.21 15.01
C LYS A 136 3.02 8.31 14.16
N PRO A 137 2.60 9.44 14.75
CA PRO A 137 2.15 10.55 13.93
C PRO A 137 3.29 11.05 13.05
N VAL A 138 3.00 11.37 11.80
CA VAL A 138 3.93 12.11 10.94
C VAL A 138 4.19 13.51 11.51
N TYR A 139 5.24 14.16 11.04
CA TYR A 139 5.64 15.46 11.57
C TYR A 139 4.53 16.51 11.42
N GLY A 140 4.27 17.32 12.45
CA GLY A 140 3.28 18.40 12.42
C GLY A 140 1.79 17.98 12.53
N ALA A 141 1.44 16.74 12.17
CA ALA A 141 0.04 16.27 12.13
C ALA A 141 -0.69 16.46 13.46
N LYS A 142 -0.08 16.01 14.56
CA LYS A 142 -0.68 16.06 15.90
C LYS A 142 -1.00 17.48 16.36
N ASP A 143 -0.11 18.43 16.11
CA ASP A 143 -0.29 19.82 16.55
C ASP A 143 -1.33 20.54 15.69
N PHE A 144 -1.33 20.28 14.37
CA PHE A 144 -2.37 20.79 13.48
C PHE A 144 -3.77 20.24 13.85
N LEU A 145 -3.89 18.93 14.09
CA LEU A 145 -5.18 18.32 14.43
C LEU A 145 -5.70 18.85 15.76
N LYS A 146 -4.85 18.98 16.78
CA LYS A 146 -5.24 19.62 18.05
C LYS A 146 -5.65 21.08 17.87
N TYR A 147 -4.99 21.81 16.97
CA TYR A 147 -5.38 23.18 16.64
C TYR A 147 -6.78 23.21 16.02
N ALA A 148 -7.07 22.35 15.04
CA ALA A 148 -8.39 22.25 14.41
C ALA A 148 -9.48 21.90 15.45
N ASP A 149 -9.23 20.89 16.27
CA ASP A 149 -10.15 20.44 17.33
C ASP A 149 -10.46 21.55 18.34
N LYS A 150 -9.44 22.28 18.81
CA LYS A 150 -9.60 23.42 19.72
C LYS A 150 -10.44 24.56 19.13
N HIS A 151 -10.49 24.69 17.81
CA HIS A 151 -11.26 25.71 17.11
C HIS A 151 -12.59 25.18 16.56
N ASP A 152 -13.11 24.10 17.15
CA ASP A 152 -14.40 23.53 16.82
C ASP A 152 -14.54 23.13 15.34
N VAL A 153 -13.45 22.64 14.75
CA VAL A 153 -13.45 22.03 13.40
C VAL A 153 -13.58 20.52 13.54
N GLU A 154 -14.49 19.92 12.78
CA GLU A 154 -14.68 18.47 12.75
C GLU A 154 -13.58 17.81 11.91
N ILE A 155 -13.03 16.72 12.41
CA ILE A 155 -11.88 16.03 11.85
C ILE A 155 -12.33 14.63 11.46
N PHE A 156 -12.34 14.35 10.17
CA PHE A 156 -12.66 13.03 9.65
C PHE A 156 -11.41 12.35 9.12
N TYR A 157 -11.14 11.14 9.61
CA TYR A 157 -10.08 10.27 9.13
C TYR A 157 -10.65 9.29 8.11
N VAL A 158 -10.39 9.52 6.82
CA VAL A 158 -10.93 8.72 5.70
C VAL A 158 -9.81 7.89 5.07
N SER A 159 -9.77 6.60 5.38
CA SER A 159 -8.64 5.71 5.05
C SER A 159 -9.08 4.40 4.40
N ASP A 160 -8.24 3.86 3.53
CA ASP A 160 -8.47 2.58 2.84
C ASP A 160 -8.07 1.33 3.65
N ARG A 161 -7.72 1.48 4.92
CA ARG A 161 -7.72 0.36 5.88
C ARG A 161 -9.08 -0.33 5.90
N SER A 162 -9.12 -1.64 6.18
CA SER A 162 -10.37 -2.41 6.17
C SER A 162 -11.22 -2.04 7.38
N HIS A 163 -12.47 -1.67 7.16
CA HIS A 163 -13.43 -1.45 8.24
C HIS A 163 -13.61 -2.72 9.09
N GLU A 164 -13.72 -3.88 8.44
CA GLU A 164 -14.01 -5.17 9.07
C GLU A 164 -12.84 -5.71 9.90
N LYS A 165 -11.60 -5.41 9.49
CA LYS A 165 -10.38 -5.96 10.12
C LYS A 165 -9.64 -4.95 11.00
N ASP A 166 -9.66 -3.67 10.64
CA ASP A 166 -8.68 -2.70 11.11
C ASP A 166 -9.27 -1.54 11.94
N LEU A 167 -10.60 -1.39 12.01
CA LEU A 167 -11.24 -0.22 12.63
C LEU A 167 -10.84 -0.01 14.10
N ASP A 168 -11.03 -1.04 14.94
CA ASP A 168 -10.76 -0.91 16.37
C ASP A 168 -9.26 -0.70 16.65
N ALA A 169 -8.39 -1.35 15.88
CA ALA A 169 -6.94 -1.18 15.98
C ALA A 169 -6.48 0.22 15.53
N THR A 170 -7.11 0.76 14.47
CA THR A 170 -6.85 2.12 13.98
C THR A 170 -7.26 3.16 15.01
N ILE A 171 -8.47 3.06 15.56
CA ILE A 171 -8.95 3.93 16.65
C ILE A 171 -8.01 3.82 17.86
N LYS A 172 -7.59 2.61 18.23
CA LYS A 172 -6.62 2.39 19.32
C LYS A 172 -5.30 3.13 19.05
N ASN A 173 -4.77 3.07 17.83
CA ASN A 173 -3.54 3.77 17.48
C ASN A 173 -3.70 5.29 17.56
N LEU A 174 -4.77 5.84 16.99
CA LEU A 174 -5.05 7.28 17.02
C LEU A 174 -5.20 7.80 18.47
N LYS A 175 -5.93 7.05 19.32
CA LYS A 175 -6.06 7.37 20.76
C LYS A 175 -4.73 7.28 21.50
N LYS A 176 -3.94 6.22 21.28
CA LYS A 176 -2.61 6.04 21.90
C LYS A 176 -1.70 7.24 21.60
N GLU A 177 -1.75 7.74 20.37
CA GLU A 177 -0.96 8.89 19.95
C GLU A 177 -1.61 10.24 20.30
N LYS A 178 -2.74 10.23 21.02
CA LYS A 178 -3.50 11.39 21.50
C LYS A 178 -3.94 12.31 20.37
N LEU A 179 -4.42 11.72 19.28
CA LEU A 179 -5.04 12.44 18.17
C LEU A 179 -6.54 12.66 18.48
N PRO A 180 -7.06 13.87 18.20
CA PRO A 180 -8.43 14.24 18.56
C PRO A 180 -9.46 13.48 17.72
N GLN A 181 -10.70 13.43 18.21
CA GLN A 181 -11.85 12.86 17.49
C GLN A 181 -11.60 11.42 17.01
N ALA A 182 -10.83 10.63 17.76
CA ALA A 182 -10.49 9.24 17.43
C ALA A 182 -11.62 8.29 17.87
N ASP A 183 -12.74 8.28 17.14
CA ASP A 183 -13.91 7.43 17.41
C ASP A 183 -14.58 6.93 16.11
N LYS A 184 -15.61 6.09 16.24
CA LYS A 184 -16.30 5.46 15.10
C LYS A 184 -17.13 6.43 14.26
N LYS A 185 -17.44 7.64 14.75
CA LYS A 185 -18.12 8.68 13.96
C LYS A 185 -17.14 9.35 13.00
N HIS A 186 -15.92 9.57 13.45
CA HIS A 186 -14.91 10.35 12.73
C HIS A 186 -13.91 9.50 11.95
N VAL A 187 -13.72 8.22 12.32
CA VAL A 187 -12.85 7.28 11.60
C VAL A 187 -13.68 6.48 10.58
N LEU A 188 -13.55 6.86 9.31
CA LEU A 188 -14.31 6.32 8.18
C LEU A 188 -13.41 5.41 7.32
N LEU A 189 -13.37 4.14 7.68
CA LEU A 189 -12.60 3.13 6.97
C LEU A 189 -13.35 2.55 5.76
N LYS A 190 -12.61 1.93 4.84
CA LYS A 190 -13.15 1.33 3.62
C LYS A 190 -13.90 0.05 3.95
N LYS A 191 -15.16 -0.01 3.54
CA LYS A 191 -15.97 -1.23 3.64
C LYS A 191 -15.70 -2.17 2.47
N GLU A 192 -15.96 -3.45 2.67
CA GLU A 192 -15.93 -4.42 1.58
C GLU A 192 -16.82 -3.98 0.40
N GLY A 193 -16.28 -4.06 -0.82
CA GLY A 193 -16.97 -3.64 -2.05
C GLY A 193 -16.96 -2.13 -2.34
N GLU A 194 -16.55 -1.29 -1.40
CA GLU A 194 -16.46 0.16 -1.60
C GLU A 194 -15.32 0.53 -2.57
N LYS A 195 -15.55 1.54 -3.41
CA LYS A 195 -14.58 2.03 -4.39
C LYS A 195 -14.17 3.47 -4.09
N GLY A 196 -12.87 3.69 -3.96
CA GLY A 196 -12.30 5.01 -3.68
C GLY A 196 -12.81 5.59 -2.35
N LYS A 197 -12.63 6.89 -2.19
CA LYS A 197 -12.97 7.63 -0.96
C LYS A 197 -14.13 8.61 -1.11
N THR A 198 -14.67 8.75 -2.32
CA THR A 198 -15.70 9.76 -2.65
C THR A 198 -16.96 9.60 -1.81
N GLU A 199 -17.49 8.38 -1.65
CA GLU A 199 -18.70 8.15 -0.84
C GLU A 199 -18.53 8.61 0.61
N ARG A 200 -17.37 8.31 1.21
CA ARG A 200 -17.04 8.76 2.57
C ARG A 200 -16.87 10.27 2.67
N ARG A 201 -16.24 10.92 1.69
CA ARG A 201 -16.15 12.40 1.63
C ARG A 201 -17.51 13.06 1.45
N ASP A 202 -18.39 12.49 0.64
CA ASP A 202 -19.73 13.03 0.38
C ASP A 202 -20.65 12.92 1.61
N LYS A 203 -20.51 11.85 2.40
CA LYS A 203 -21.15 11.76 3.72
C LYS A 203 -20.76 12.94 4.61
N VAL A 204 -19.47 13.32 4.64
CA VAL A 204 -19.02 14.49 5.39
C VAL A 204 -19.61 15.79 4.82
N ARG A 205 -19.63 15.96 3.48
CA ARG A 205 -20.20 17.16 2.84
C ARG A 205 -21.70 17.35 3.09
N THR A 206 -22.42 16.25 3.34
CA THR A 206 -23.86 16.28 3.64
C THR A 206 -24.13 17.07 4.92
N ASP A 207 -23.34 16.88 5.96
CA ASP A 207 -23.60 17.49 7.28
C ASP A 207 -22.67 18.66 7.61
N TYR A 208 -21.49 18.72 6.98
CA TYR A 208 -20.44 19.67 7.30
C TYR A 208 -20.00 20.50 6.09
N ASN A 209 -19.43 21.67 6.35
CA ASN A 209 -18.71 22.45 5.35
C ASN A 209 -17.27 21.91 5.24
N LEU A 210 -17.05 20.96 4.34
CA LEU A 210 -15.74 20.34 4.11
C LEU A 210 -14.79 21.31 3.40
N VAL A 211 -13.87 21.90 4.16
CA VAL A 211 -13.05 23.02 3.68
C VAL A 211 -11.66 22.64 3.18
N MET A 212 -11.14 21.48 3.61
CA MET A 212 -9.79 21.02 3.28
C MET A 212 -9.70 19.49 3.27
N LEU A 213 -8.86 18.96 2.39
CA LEU A 213 -8.53 17.55 2.23
C LEU A 213 -7.02 17.36 2.36
N PHE A 214 -6.58 16.29 3.02
CA PHE A 214 -5.18 15.98 3.28
C PHE A 214 -4.86 14.55 2.84
N GLY A 215 -3.72 14.35 2.19
CA GLY A 215 -3.37 13.06 1.64
C GLY A 215 -1.96 12.99 1.08
N ASP A 216 -1.37 11.81 1.01
CA ASP A 216 -0.16 11.53 0.25
C ASP A 216 -0.47 11.07 -1.19
N ASN A 217 -1.75 10.81 -1.48
CA ASN A 217 -2.22 10.24 -2.72
C ASN A 217 -3.30 11.14 -3.37
N LEU A 218 -3.24 11.34 -4.70
CA LEU A 218 -4.24 12.16 -5.40
C LEU A 218 -5.69 11.70 -5.16
N LEU A 219 -5.90 10.40 -4.94
CA LEU A 219 -7.22 9.83 -4.68
C LEU A 219 -7.81 10.24 -3.33
N ASP A 220 -7.01 10.85 -2.45
CA ASP A 220 -7.47 11.46 -1.19
C ASP A 220 -8.23 12.77 -1.44
N PHE A 221 -7.97 13.42 -2.58
CA PHE A 221 -8.58 14.67 -2.96
C PHE A 221 -9.77 14.46 -3.90
N ASP A 222 -9.53 13.80 -5.03
CA ASP A 222 -10.50 13.57 -6.10
C ASP A 222 -10.07 12.43 -7.03
N GLU A 223 -10.97 11.99 -7.91
CA GLU A 223 -10.77 10.86 -8.81
C GLU A 223 -10.37 11.34 -10.22
N PRO A 224 -9.28 10.83 -10.81
CA PRO A 224 -8.95 11.14 -12.20
C PRO A 224 -9.98 10.51 -13.14
N LYS A 225 -10.22 11.15 -14.30
CA LYS A 225 -11.17 10.65 -15.31
C LYS A 225 -10.89 9.20 -15.74
N GLN A 226 -9.62 8.81 -15.73
CA GLN A 226 -9.14 7.46 -16.01
C GLN A 226 -7.99 7.12 -15.07
N PRO A 227 -7.77 5.85 -14.71
CA PRO A 227 -6.68 5.44 -13.83
C PRO A 227 -5.33 5.38 -14.59
N THR A 228 -4.93 6.48 -15.23
CA THR A 228 -3.69 6.56 -16.02
C THR A 228 -2.81 7.69 -15.52
N ALA A 229 -1.49 7.60 -15.73
CA ALA A 229 -0.56 8.67 -15.38
C ALA A 229 -0.97 10.02 -16.02
N LYS A 230 -1.39 9.99 -17.30
CA LYS A 230 -1.86 11.18 -18.03
C LYS A 230 -3.10 11.81 -17.39
N SER A 231 -4.11 11.03 -17.04
CA SER A 231 -5.32 11.58 -16.40
C SER A 231 -5.06 12.10 -14.99
N ARG A 232 -4.08 11.53 -14.28
CA ARG A 232 -3.64 12.04 -12.97
C ARG A 232 -2.92 13.38 -13.09
N GLU A 233 -2.04 13.53 -14.07
CA GLU A 233 -1.38 14.81 -14.36
C GLU A 233 -2.38 15.89 -14.77
N GLU A 234 -3.39 15.50 -15.56
CA GLU A 234 -4.48 16.39 -15.93
C GLU A 234 -5.34 16.83 -14.73
N LEU A 235 -5.60 15.93 -13.79
CA LEU A 235 -6.26 16.28 -12.52
C LEU A 235 -5.44 17.31 -11.74
N VAL A 236 -4.11 17.13 -11.67
CA VAL A 236 -3.23 18.11 -11.01
C VAL A 236 -3.33 19.48 -11.68
N ARG A 237 -3.25 19.55 -13.01
CA ARG A 237 -3.40 20.81 -13.76
C ARG A 237 -4.75 21.48 -13.52
N GLN A 238 -5.83 20.72 -13.47
CA GLN A 238 -7.18 21.26 -13.23
C GLN A 238 -7.34 21.84 -11.83
N HIS A 239 -6.54 21.38 -10.86
CA HIS A 239 -6.63 21.75 -9.46
C HIS A 239 -5.33 22.40 -8.94
N GLU A 240 -4.51 22.98 -9.81
CA GLU A 240 -3.19 23.50 -9.44
C GLU A 240 -3.28 24.52 -8.29
N ASP A 241 -4.24 25.44 -8.36
CA ASP A 241 -4.50 26.46 -7.34
C ASP A 241 -5.16 25.92 -6.05
N ASP A 242 -5.71 24.69 -6.10
CA ASP A 242 -6.27 24.04 -4.91
C ASP A 242 -5.16 23.46 -4.02
N PHE A 243 -3.99 23.12 -4.57
CA PHE A 243 -2.86 22.59 -3.80
C PHE A 243 -2.24 23.67 -2.89
N GLY A 244 -2.09 23.35 -1.60
CA GLY A 244 -1.68 24.30 -0.57
C GLY A 244 -2.83 25.14 0.00
N SER A 245 -4.06 25.01 -0.53
CA SER A 245 -5.23 25.75 -0.02
C SER A 245 -6.36 24.83 0.41
N LYS A 246 -6.89 24.02 -0.52
CA LYS A 246 -7.94 23.03 -0.31
C LYS A 246 -7.35 21.63 -0.23
N TYR A 247 -6.32 21.33 -1.02
CA TYR A 247 -5.62 20.05 -1.06
C TYR A 247 -4.24 20.21 -0.45
N ILE A 248 -3.99 19.51 0.65
CA ILE A 248 -2.69 19.49 1.31
C ILE A 248 -2.04 18.15 1.04
N ILE A 249 -1.05 18.15 0.14
CA ILE A 249 -0.37 16.93 -0.32
C ILE A 249 0.92 16.66 0.45
N PHE A 250 1.16 15.39 0.77
CA PHE A 250 2.36 14.92 1.46
C PHE A 250 3.20 13.96 0.61
N PRO A 251 4.51 13.85 0.86
CA PRO A 251 5.38 13.02 0.03
C PRO A 251 5.36 11.55 0.47
N ASN A 252 4.90 10.66 -0.41
CA ASN A 252 5.05 9.21 -0.24
C ASN A 252 5.67 8.54 -1.48
N PRO A 253 7.00 8.36 -1.51
CA PRO A 253 7.68 7.62 -2.58
C PRO A 253 7.70 6.11 -2.36
N MET A 254 7.14 5.61 -1.25
CA MET A 254 7.24 4.19 -0.86
C MET A 254 6.21 3.31 -1.58
N TYR A 255 5.03 3.86 -1.87
CA TYR A 255 3.94 3.18 -2.58
C TYR A 255 2.87 4.20 -2.98
N GLY A 256 1.86 3.78 -3.74
CA GLY A 256 0.65 4.58 -3.96
C GLY A 256 -0.02 4.33 -5.31
N SER A 257 -1.07 5.08 -5.60
CA SER A 257 -1.75 4.97 -6.90
C SER A 257 -0.87 5.43 -8.08
N TRP A 258 0.19 6.19 -7.83
CA TRP A 258 1.20 6.50 -8.84
C TRP A 258 1.92 5.24 -9.32
N GLU A 259 2.25 4.33 -8.41
CA GLU A 259 2.87 3.03 -8.72
C GLU A 259 1.89 2.14 -9.50
N ALA A 260 0.61 2.14 -9.12
CA ALA A 260 -0.43 1.37 -9.81
C ALA A 260 -0.45 1.66 -11.33
N THR A 261 -0.25 2.92 -11.72
CA THR A 261 -0.25 3.30 -13.14
C THR A 261 0.88 2.68 -13.95
N LEU A 262 2.00 2.34 -13.31
CA LEU A 262 3.11 1.63 -13.95
C LEU A 262 2.69 0.20 -14.33
N TYR A 263 1.74 -0.37 -13.57
CA TYR A 263 1.23 -1.73 -13.73
C TYR A 263 -0.07 -1.82 -14.52
N ASN A 264 -0.48 -0.73 -15.20
CA ASN A 264 -1.80 -0.64 -15.81
C ASN A 264 -2.94 -0.90 -14.80
N ASN A 265 -2.69 -0.61 -13.52
CA ASN A 265 -3.57 -0.87 -12.37
C ASN A 265 -3.82 -2.36 -12.07
N ASP A 266 -3.02 -3.26 -12.65
CA ASP A 266 -3.09 -4.69 -12.38
C ASP A 266 -1.96 -5.11 -11.44
N TYR A 267 -2.26 -5.21 -10.15
CA TYR A 267 -1.31 -5.69 -9.14
C TYR A 267 -1.16 -7.22 -9.12
N SER A 268 -1.97 -7.96 -9.89
CA SER A 268 -1.90 -9.43 -9.95
C SER A 268 -0.79 -9.96 -10.85
N ILE A 269 -0.18 -9.10 -11.67
CA ILE A 269 0.99 -9.45 -12.50
C ILE A 269 2.17 -9.91 -11.64
N SER A 270 3.03 -10.75 -12.22
CA SER A 270 4.16 -11.35 -11.52
C SER A 270 5.20 -10.32 -11.07
N ALA A 271 6.01 -10.67 -10.09
CA ALA A 271 7.08 -9.83 -9.59
C ALA A 271 8.06 -9.44 -10.71
N LYS A 272 8.38 -10.39 -11.60
CA LYS A 272 9.20 -10.14 -12.79
C LYS A 272 8.57 -9.11 -13.72
N GLN A 273 7.27 -9.21 -13.99
CA GLN A 273 6.57 -8.23 -14.82
C GLN A 273 6.55 -6.83 -14.20
N LYS A 274 6.42 -6.72 -12.87
CA LYS A 274 6.52 -5.44 -12.15
C LYS A 274 7.92 -4.83 -12.26
N LEU A 275 8.99 -5.63 -12.15
CA LEU A 275 10.37 -5.16 -12.32
C LEU A 275 10.57 -4.55 -13.72
N GLU A 276 10.14 -5.27 -14.76
CA GLU A 276 10.28 -4.77 -16.14
C GLU A 276 9.46 -3.50 -16.37
N LYS A 277 8.22 -3.42 -15.85
CA LYS A 277 7.39 -2.22 -15.97
C LYS A 277 7.97 -1.01 -15.22
N ARG A 278 8.54 -1.22 -14.02
CA ARG A 278 9.27 -0.16 -13.30
C ARG A 278 10.44 0.34 -14.13
N LYS A 279 11.23 -0.56 -14.71
CA LYS A 279 12.34 -0.20 -15.60
C LYS A 279 11.86 0.58 -16.82
N GLN A 280 10.84 0.10 -17.53
CA GLN A 280 10.24 0.75 -18.71
C GLN A 280 9.70 2.16 -18.41
N SER A 281 9.28 2.42 -17.17
CA SER A 281 8.77 3.75 -16.78
C SER A 281 9.84 4.84 -16.75
N LEU A 282 11.12 4.46 -16.72
CA LEU A 282 12.22 5.40 -16.60
C LEU A 282 12.58 6.05 -17.93
N LYS A 283 12.96 7.32 -17.87
CA LYS A 283 13.68 8.03 -18.92
C LYS A 283 15.15 8.08 -18.55
N TYR A 284 16.05 7.89 -19.51
CA TYR A 284 17.49 7.89 -19.26
C TYR A 284 18.23 8.80 -20.24
N PHE A 285 19.36 9.35 -19.81
CA PHE A 285 20.27 10.10 -20.69
C PHE A 285 21.19 9.12 -21.42
N ASP A 286 21.02 9.00 -22.73
CA ASP A 286 21.89 8.19 -23.58
C ASP A 286 23.14 8.98 -23.97
N GLN A 287 24.25 8.68 -23.29
CA GLN A 287 25.56 9.31 -23.51
C GLN A 287 26.08 9.17 -24.95
N LYS A 288 25.67 8.12 -25.69
CA LYS A 288 26.12 7.93 -27.08
C LYS A 288 25.42 8.88 -28.05
N THR A 289 24.19 9.28 -27.73
CA THR A 289 23.39 10.15 -28.60
C THR A 289 23.16 11.54 -28.02
N ASN A 290 23.62 11.80 -26.79
CA ASN A 290 23.37 13.02 -26.01
C ASN A 290 21.88 13.40 -25.95
N LYS A 291 21.00 12.38 -25.84
CA LYS A 291 19.54 12.56 -25.82
C LYS A 291 18.90 11.81 -24.65
N VAL A 292 17.83 12.36 -24.11
CA VAL A 292 16.95 11.66 -23.18
C VAL A 292 16.07 10.69 -23.98
N LYS A 293 16.04 9.43 -23.57
CA LYS A 293 15.29 8.35 -24.23
C LYS A 293 14.40 7.60 -23.24
N THR A 294 13.39 6.93 -23.76
CA THR A 294 12.60 5.91 -23.06
C THR A 294 13.18 4.53 -23.31
N ILE A 295 12.87 3.57 -22.44
CA ILE A 295 13.31 2.18 -22.60
C ILE A 295 12.27 1.41 -23.43
N ASP A 296 12.60 1.14 -24.69
CA ASP A 296 11.85 0.21 -25.53
C ASP A 296 12.50 -1.18 -25.41
N MET A 297 11.84 -2.12 -24.73
CA MET A 297 12.27 -3.53 -24.78
C MET A 297 11.51 -4.23 -25.89
N LYS A 298 12.26 -4.76 -26.86
CA LYS A 298 11.75 -5.63 -27.93
C LYS A 298 11.18 -6.93 -27.37
#